data_AF-A0A942BD21-F1
#
_entry.id   AF-A0A942BD21-F1
#
_cell.length_a   1.000
_cell.length_b   1.000
_cell.length_c   1.000
_cell.angle_alpha   90.00
_cell.angle_beta   90.00
_cell.angle_gamma   90.00
#
_symmetry.space_group_name_H-M   'P 1'
#
loop_
_entity.id
_entity.type
_entity.pdbx_description
1 polymer ?
#
loop_
_entity_poly.entity_id
_entity_poly.type
_entity_poly.pdbx_seq_one_letter_code
_entity_poly.pdbx_strand_id
1 'polypeptide(L)'
;GITQHIGAYQVELPVGTITFLDTPGHAAFTAMRARGAQVTDIAILVVAADDGIMPQTIEAISHAKNADVPVIVAVNKCDKPGANPDRVLQQLTQHDLVPEAYGGQVITCNVSALTGEGIPQLLEMILLQAEILELTADPKGDLEGVVIEAKLAPGRGPVATVLVQSGTLHVGDVVVVGQTSGKLKAMTDWAGQKVAAAGPSMPVEILGLDDVPGAGEILEKAENERAGRELASERASAARLRSLAPVKRKVTLKEIRKSLDNEEIKDLNLIVKADVQGSVEAVRGLLDKLENPEVTVKIKHYGVGPVTESDVLLASASDAIIVGFNVKPEPKAKSEAERQKVEIRTYTIIYELIEDIEAALKGMLAPKYEEEYQGTVEVRAVFKLSRSGKVAGSHCTDGKITRNSKVRVRREKEIVFEGDLDSLKNVKQDVREIIAGQDCGIKFAGWEDFQQGDEIEAYELVQIN
;
A
#
# COMPACT_ATOMS: atom_id res chain seq x y z
N GLY A 1 12.72 12.91 11.88
CA GLY A 1 12.25 11.65 11.28
C GLY A 1 10.86 11.36 11.78
N ILE A 2 10.11 10.48 11.11
CA ILE A 2 8.79 10.02 11.56
C ILE A 2 8.91 8.61 12.15
N THR A 3 8.12 8.31 13.18
CA THR A 3 7.98 6.95 13.71
C THR A 3 7.29 6.08 12.66
N GLN A 4 7.89 4.93 12.31
CA GLN A 4 7.35 3.98 11.32
C GLN A 4 7.06 2.59 11.92
N HIS A 5 7.29 2.41 13.22
CA HIS A 5 7.03 1.17 13.96
C HIS A 5 6.22 1.48 15.21
N ILE A 6 5.41 0.53 15.65
CA ILE A 6 4.74 0.61 16.94
C ILE A 6 5.75 0.35 18.06
N GLY A 7 5.68 1.13 19.14
CA GLY A 7 6.56 0.99 20.30
C GLY A 7 5.77 1.08 21.60
N ALA A 8 6.20 0.35 22.63
CA ALA A 8 5.63 0.42 23.96
C ALA A 8 6.71 0.80 24.98
N TYR A 9 6.40 1.74 25.86
CA TYR A 9 7.32 2.26 26.88
C TYR A 9 6.58 2.58 28.16
N GLN A 10 7.27 2.54 29.30
CA GLN A 10 6.68 2.84 30.60
C GLN A 10 7.27 4.11 31.20
N VAL A 11 6.41 4.89 31.83
CA VAL A 11 6.77 6.07 32.60
C VAL A 11 6.37 5.84 34.05
N GLU A 12 7.35 5.88 34.95
CA GLU A 12 7.13 5.80 36.39
C GLU A 12 6.86 7.20 36.96
N LEU A 13 5.72 7.35 37.63
CA LEU A 13 5.32 8.54 38.35
C LEU A 13 5.24 8.23 39.86
N PRO A 14 5.34 9.24 40.74
CA PRO A 14 5.27 9.01 42.19
C PRO A 14 3.99 8.29 42.67
N VAL A 15 2.92 8.40 41.88
CA VAL A 15 1.58 7.93 42.19
C VAL A 15 1.18 6.69 41.39
N GLY A 16 1.99 6.24 40.43
CA GLY A 16 1.66 5.09 39.59
C GLY A 16 2.56 4.96 38.35
N THR A 17 2.37 3.90 37.58
CA THR A 17 3.10 3.65 36.33
C THR A 17 2.14 3.70 35.15
N ILE A 18 2.53 4.40 34.07
CA ILE A 18 1.75 4.48 32.84
C ILE A 18 2.52 3.77 31.73
N THR A 19 1.86 2.88 31.02
CA THR A 19 2.38 2.28 29.80
C THR A 19 1.81 3.01 28.59
N PHE A 20 2.70 3.57 27.77
CA PHE A 20 2.36 4.24 26.53
C PHE A 20 2.60 3.32 25.35
N LEU A 21 1.68 3.37 24.39
CA LEU A 21 1.79 2.73 23.10
C LEU A 21 1.84 3.82 22.01
N ASP A 22 2.96 3.95 21.33
CA ASP A 22 3.12 4.89 20.22
C ASP A 22 2.90 4.17 18.88
N THR A 23 1.94 4.65 18.10
CA THR A 23 1.60 4.11 16.77
C THR A 23 1.84 5.15 15.69
N PRO A 24 2.34 4.78 14.51
CA PRO A 24 2.46 5.71 13.39
C PRO A 24 1.12 6.34 12.97
N GLY A 25 1.08 7.67 12.87
CA GLY A 25 -0.12 8.43 12.46
C GLY A 25 -0.45 8.41 10.97
N HIS A 26 0.41 7.83 10.13
CA HIS A 26 0.23 7.83 8.69
C HIS A 26 -0.84 6.83 8.25
N ALA A 27 -1.68 7.21 7.27
CA ALA A 27 -2.70 6.38 6.61
C ALA A 27 -2.29 4.94 6.18
N ALA A 28 -1.00 4.64 6.01
CA ALA A 28 -0.52 3.29 5.71
C ALA A 28 -0.68 2.33 6.90
N PHE A 29 -0.68 2.87 8.11
CA PHE A 29 -0.64 2.12 9.37
C PHE A 29 -1.99 2.09 10.09
N THR A 30 -3.10 2.23 9.36
CA THR A 30 -4.47 2.15 9.89
C THR A 30 -4.69 0.87 10.73
N ALA A 31 -4.23 -0.28 10.24
CA ALA A 31 -4.37 -1.53 10.98
C ALA A 31 -3.61 -1.51 12.32
N MET A 32 -2.43 -0.89 12.36
CA MET A 32 -1.67 -0.73 13.61
C MET A 32 -2.39 0.18 14.59
N ARG A 33 -3.00 1.30 14.12
CA ARG A 33 -3.79 2.20 14.98
C ARG A 33 -5.02 1.52 15.54
N ALA A 34 -5.75 0.77 14.71
CA ALA A 34 -6.92 0.00 15.15
C ALA A 34 -6.54 -1.01 16.23
N ARG A 35 -5.43 -1.72 16.04
CA ARG A 35 -4.88 -2.67 17.03
C ARG A 35 -4.46 -1.95 18.31
N GLY A 36 -3.72 -0.85 18.20
CA GLY A 36 -3.29 -0.07 19.35
C GLY A 36 -4.48 0.40 20.18
N ALA A 37 -5.52 0.96 19.53
CA ALA A 37 -6.73 1.38 20.20
C ALA A 37 -7.46 0.23 20.91
N GLN A 38 -7.50 -0.98 20.35
CA GLN A 38 -8.15 -2.13 21.00
C GLN A 38 -7.37 -2.68 22.20
N VAL A 39 -6.06 -2.40 22.28
CA VAL A 39 -5.19 -2.96 23.31
C VAL A 39 -4.99 -1.98 24.48
N THR A 40 -5.22 -0.68 24.26
CA THR A 40 -5.06 0.37 25.27
C THR A 40 -6.36 0.68 26.00
N ASP A 41 -6.27 0.96 27.30
CA ASP A 41 -7.43 1.36 28.11
C ASP A 41 -7.86 2.83 27.87
N ILE A 42 -6.93 3.69 27.43
CA ILE A 42 -7.16 5.11 27.20
C ILE A 42 -6.44 5.53 25.91
N ALA A 43 -7.12 6.29 25.06
CA ALA A 43 -6.56 6.83 23.82
C ALA A 43 -6.23 8.32 23.98
N ILE A 44 -4.99 8.71 23.63
CA ILE A 44 -4.57 10.12 23.64
C ILE A 44 -4.58 10.65 22.21
N LEU A 45 -5.46 11.61 21.95
CA LEU A 45 -5.54 12.30 20.66
C LEU A 45 -4.70 13.58 20.71
N VAL A 46 -3.57 13.58 20.01
CA VAL A 46 -2.72 14.77 19.90
C VAL A 46 -3.18 15.61 18.71
N VAL A 47 -3.59 16.86 18.95
CA VAL A 47 -4.03 17.80 17.91
C VAL A 47 -3.18 19.06 17.99
N ALA A 48 -2.63 19.50 16.87
CA ALA A 48 -1.83 20.71 16.86
C ALA A 48 -2.72 21.96 16.87
N ALA A 49 -2.38 22.94 17.72
CA ALA A 49 -3.13 24.19 17.88
C ALA A 49 -3.06 25.12 16.66
N ASP A 50 -2.08 24.92 15.77
CA ASP A 50 -1.90 25.67 14.52
C ASP A 50 -2.63 25.01 13.34
N ASP A 51 -2.55 23.68 13.22
CA ASP A 51 -3.11 22.91 12.11
C ASP A 51 -4.60 22.57 12.31
N GLY A 52 -5.04 22.35 13.55
CA GLY A 52 -6.39 21.89 13.88
C GLY A 52 -6.65 20.42 13.55
N ILE A 53 -7.92 20.05 13.40
CA ILE A 53 -8.32 18.67 13.08
C ILE A 53 -8.09 18.38 11.60
N MET A 54 -7.31 17.32 11.34
CA MET A 54 -6.97 16.83 9.99
C MET A 54 -7.69 15.50 9.69
N PRO A 55 -7.75 15.04 8.42
CA PRO A 55 -8.36 13.77 8.07
C PRO A 55 -7.81 12.57 8.87
N GLN A 56 -6.50 12.55 9.16
CA GLN A 56 -5.86 11.53 9.98
C GLN A 56 -6.33 11.58 11.45
N THR A 57 -6.59 12.78 11.97
CA THR A 57 -7.18 12.98 13.30
C THR A 57 -8.60 12.39 13.36
N ILE A 58 -9.40 12.62 12.32
CA ILE A 58 -10.76 12.07 12.21
C ILE A 58 -10.72 10.53 12.19
N GLU A 59 -9.77 9.96 11.45
CA GLU A 59 -9.56 8.51 11.41
C GLU A 59 -9.19 7.95 12.80
N ALA A 60 -8.28 8.62 13.52
CA ALA A 60 -7.92 8.24 14.89
C ALA A 60 -9.11 8.31 15.86
N ILE A 61 -9.94 9.36 15.75
CA ILE A 61 -11.20 9.48 16.51
C ILE A 61 -12.11 8.29 16.21
N SER A 62 -12.24 7.89 14.94
CA SER A 62 -13.07 6.75 14.56
C SER A 62 -12.55 5.44 15.15
N HIS A 63 -11.24 5.22 15.20
CA HIS A 63 -10.68 4.02 15.82
C HIS A 63 -10.95 3.95 17.31
N ALA A 64 -10.74 5.05 18.04
CA ALA A 64 -11.01 5.10 19.47
C ALA A 64 -12.49 4.85 19.77
N LYS A 65 -13.40 5.48 19.02
CA LYS A 65 -14.86 5.24 19.14
C LYS A 65 -15.24 3.79 18.84
N ASN A 66 -14.69 3.21 17.78
CA ASN A 66 -14.98 1.81 17.41
C ASN A 66 -14.43 0.79 18.43
N ALA A 67 -13.38 1.16 19.16
CA ALA A 67 -12.81 0.35 20.23
C ALA A 67 -13.48 0.59 21.59
N ASP A 68 -14.43 1.53 21.68
CA ASP A 68 -15.09 1.97 22.92
C ASP A 68 -14.09 2.45 23.99
N VAL A 69 -13.02 3.13 23.55
CA VAL A 69 -11.95 3.61 24.42
C VAL A 69 -12.12 5.10 24.72
N PRO A 70 -12.06 5.51 26.00
CA PRO A 70 -12.15 6.91 26.37
C PRO A 70 -10.98 7.72 25.79
N VAL A 71 -11.30 8.91 25.27
CA VAL A 71 -10.34 9.78 24.58
C VAL A 71 -9.98 10.97 25.47
N ILE A 72 -8.67 11.18 25.65
CA ILE A 72 -8.10 12.41 26.21
C ILE A 72 -7.47 13.19 25.07
N VAL A 73 -7.74 14.49 24.97
CA VAL A 73 -7.19 15.32 23.89
C VAL A 73 -6.04 16.20 24.41
N ALA A 74 -4.87 16.04 23.81
CA ALA A 74 -3.71 16.90 24.05
C ALA A 74 -3.58 17.92 22.91
N VAL A 75 -3.91 19.18 23.20
CA VAL A 75 -3.74 20.29 22.25
C VAL A 75 -2.28 20.74 22.30
N ASN A 76 -1.50 20.37 21.29
CA ASN A 76 -0.06 20.57 21.25
C ASN A 76 0.33 21.86 20.49
N LYS A 77 1.59 22.28 20.63
CA LYS A 77 2.19 23.49 20.02
C LYS A 77 1.59 24.80 20.54
N CYS A 78 1.11 24.84 21.79
CA CYS A 78 0.58 26.05 22.43
C CYS A 78 1.63 27.16 22.64
N ASP A 79 2.91 26.84 22.52
CA ASP A 79 4.03 27.78 22.58
C ASP A 79 4.12 28.71 21.35
N LYS A 80 3.47 28.35 20.23
CA LYS A 80 3.52 29.14 19.00
C LYS A 80 2.63 30.38 19.07
N PRO A 81 3.09 31.54 18.55
CA PRO A 81 2.29 32.77 18.54
C PRO A 81 1.01 32.68 17.68
N GLY A 82 0.94 31.73 16.74
CA GLY A 82 -0.26 31.46 15.92
C GLY A 82 -1.15 30.34 16.45
N ALA A 83 -0.85 29.78 17.64
CA ALA A 83 -1.64 28.71 18.23
C ALA A 83 -3.03 29.22 18.63
N ASN A 84 -4.07 28.47 18.27
CA ASN A 84 -5.44 28.76 18.69
C ASN A 84 -6.11 27.51 19.27
N PRO A 85 -5.90 27.24 20.57
CA PRO A 85 -6.52 26.10 21.24
C PRO A 85 -8.05 26.15 21.19
N ASP A 86 -8.66 27.32 21.35
CA ASP A 86 -10.13 27.49 21.33
C ASP A 86 -10.76 27.01 20.01
N ARG A 87 -10.07 27.27 18.88
CA ARG A 87 -10.49 26.75 17.58
C ARG A 87 -10.50 25.23 17.55
N VAL A 88 -9.51 24.57 18.16
CA VAL A 88 -9.45 23.11 18.24
C VAL A 88 -10.60 22.57 19.08
N LEU A 89 -10.86 23.16 20.26
CA LEU A 89 -11.99 22.76 21.11
C LEU A 89 -13.33 22.87 20.37
N GLN A 90 -13.55 23.93 19.59
CA GLN A 90 -14.75 24.06 18.77
C GLN A 90 -14.84 22.98 17.70
N GLN A 91 -13.74 22.65 17.01
CA GLN A 91 -13.74 21.60 15.99
C GLN A 91 -14.01 20.21 16.58
N LEU A 92 -13.54 19.90 17.79
CA LEU A 92 -13.78 18.62 18.45
C LEU A 92 -15.28 18.35 18.66
N THR A 93 -16.05 19.39 19.00
CA THR A 93 -17.51 19.27 19.19
C THR A 93 -18.25 18.82 17.93
N GLN A 94 -17.71 19.11 16.74
CA GLN A 94 -18.27 18.67 15.45
C GLN A 94 -18.08 17.17 15.20
N HIS A 95 -17.20 16.53 15.97
CA HIS A 95 -16.89 15.11 15.90
C HIS A 95 -17.36 14.34 17.14
N ASP A 96 -18.39 14.86 17.83
CA ASP A 96 -18.97 14.31 19.08
C ASP A 96 -17.98 14.17 20.25
N LEU A 97 -16.85 14.86 20.20
CA LEU A 97 -15.92 14.97 21.32
C LEU A 97 -16.17 16.31 22.00
N VAL A 98 -17.04 16.32 23.02
CA VAL A 98 -17.38 17.54 23.75
C VAL A 98 -16.42 17.74 24.92
N PRO A 99 -15.61 18.83 24.93
CA PRO A 99 -14.68 19.12 26.02
C PRO A 99 -15.38 19.38 27.36
N GLU A 100 -14.73 19.07 28.48
CA GLU A 100 -15.21 19.39 29.83
C GLU A 100 -15.51 20.88 30.04
N ALA A 101 -14.71 21.77 29.42
CA ALA A 101 -14.93 23.22 29.48
C ALA A 101 -16.28 23.66 28.89
N TYR A 102 -16.89 22.84 28.01
CA TYR A 102 -18.20 23.08 27.42
C TYR A 102 -19.29 22.18 28.05
N GLY A 103 -19.02 21.57 29.21
CA GLY A 103 -19.94 20.68 29.91
C GLY A 103 -20.00 19.25 29.35
N GLY A 104 -18.98 18.84 28.59
CA GLY A 104 -18.83 17.48 28.09
C GLY A 104 -18.03 16.56 29.04
N GLN A 105 -17.55 15.44 28.48
CA GLN A 105 -16.82 14.39 29.22
C GLN A 105 -15.37 14.24 28.74
N VAL A 106 -14.98 14.92 27.66
CA VAL A 106 -13.64 14.77 27.07
C VAL A 106 -12.67 15.68 27.80
N ILE A 107 -11.68 15.08 28.48
CA ILE A 107 -10.59 15.81 29.11
C ILE A 107 -9.71 16.43 28.02
N THR A 108 -9.46 17.73 28.12
CA THR A 108 -8.59 18.47 27.19
C THR A 108 -7.44 19.12 27.94
N CYS A 109 -6.21 18.87 27.52
CA CYS A 109 -5.01 19.49 28.09
C CYS A 109 -4.25 20.28 27.03
N ASN A 110 -3.92 21.54 27.32
CA ASN A 110 -3.05 22.35 26.49
C ASN A 110 -1.59 22.03 26.84
N VAL A 111 -0.80 21.65 25.84
CA VAL A 111 0.58 21.20 26.03
C VAL A 111 1.53 21.81 25.00
N SER A 112 2.80 21.84 25.36
CA SER A 112 3.90 22.11 24.44
C SER A 112 4.92 20.99 24.54
N ALA A 113 4.98 20.15 23.51
CA ALA A 113 5.98 19.09 23.42
C ALA A 113 7.42 19.63 23.29
N LEU A 114 7.60 20.91 22.92
CA LEU A 114 8.91 21.54 22.80
C LEU A 114 9.43 22.06 24.15
N THR A 115 8.58 22.77 24.91
CA THR A 115 8.97 23.36 26.20
C THR A 115 8.72 22.42 27.37
N GLY A 116 7.89 21.38 27.19
CA GLY A 116 7.43 20.47 28.23
C GLY A 116 6.27 21.02 29.06
N GLU A 117 5.77 22.21 28.73
CA GLU A 117 4.64 22.84 29.44
C GLU A 117 3.36 22.00 29.28
N GLY A 118 2.60 21.85 30.36
CA GLY A 118 1.34 21.08 30.39
C GLY A 118 1.50 19.55 30.40
N ILE A 119 2.70 19.01 30.15
CA ILE A 119 2.93 17.55 30.16
C ILE A 119 2.70 16.93 31.56
N PRO A 120 3.18 17.51 32.68
CA PRO A 120 2.88 16.96 34.00
C PRO A 120 1.37 16.89 34.29
N GLN A 121 0.63 17.94 33.92
CA GLN A 121 -0.82 17.99 34.07
C GLN A 121 -1.52 16.92 33.22
N LEU A 122 -1.07 16.69 31.98
CA LEU A 122 -1.59 15.63 31.13
C LEU A 122 -1.40 14.25 31.78
N LEU A 123 -0.24 13.98 32.36
CA LEU A 123 0.06 12.70 33.04
C LEU A 123 -0.83 12.49 34.27
N GLU A 124 -1.05 13.53 35.07
CA GLU A 124 -1.97 13.48 36.21
C GLU A 124 -3.41 13.20 35.76
N MET A 125 -3.86 13.85 34.68
CA MET A 125 -5.21 13.62 34.14
C MET A 125 -5.40 12.21 33.55
N ILE A 126 -4.36 11.63 32.94
CA ILE A 126 -4.40 10.23 32.48
C ILE A 126 -4.61 9.28 33.67
N LEU A 127 -3.89 9.49 34.77
CA LEU A 127 -4.04 8.67 35.98
C LEU A 127 -5.43 8.84 36.60
N LEU A 128 -5.92 10.08 36.69
CA LEU A 128 -7.27 10.35 37.19
C LEU A 128 -8.33 9.63 36.35
N GLN A 129 -8.20 9.67 35.02
CA GLN A 129 -9.11 8.96 34.12
C GLN A 129 -9.04 7.44 34.34
N ALA A 130 -7.86 6.88 34.56
CA ALA A 130 -7.69 5.46 34.86
C ALA A 130 -8.35 5.06 36.20
N GLU A 131 -8.28 5.92 37.22
CA GLU A 131 -8.97 5.70 38.50
C GLU A 131 -10.49 5.70 38.35
N ILE A 132 -11.05 6.62 37.54
CA ILE A 132 -12.49 6.69 37.26
C ILE A 132 -12.99 5.42 36.53
N LEU A 133 -12.14 4.83 35.68
CA LEU A 133 -12.45 3.59 34.95
C LEU A 133 -12.37 2.34 35.84
N GLU A 134 -11.87 2.44 37.07
CA GLU A 134 -11.69 1.33 38.00
C GLU A 134 -10.95 0.13 37.38
N LEU A 135 -9.90 0.41 36.60
CA LEU A 135 -9.13 -0.62 35.89
C LEU A 135 -8.51 -1.61 36.88
N THR A 136 -8.79 -2.90 36.69
CA THR A 136 -8.25 -3.99 37.52
C THR A 136 -7.71 -5.11 36.66
N ALA A 137 -6.63 -5.75 37.13
CA ALA A 137 -6.06 -6.93 36.50
C ALA A 137 -5.64 -7.93 37.59
N ASP A 138 -5.77 -9.23 37.32
CA ASP A 138 -5.33 -10.28 38.24
C ASP A 138 -3.94 -10.79 37.84
N PRO A 139 -2.88 -10.51 38.62
CA PRO A 139 -1.54 -10.99 38.32
C PRO A 139 -1.38 -12.51 38.49
N LYS A 140 -2.29 -13.18 39.22
CA LYS A 140 -2.27 -14.61 39.50
C LYS A 140 -3.23 -15.43 38.63
N GLY A 141 -4.05 -14.76 37.83
CA GLY A 141 -4.98 -15.39 36.91
C GLY A 141 -4.28 -16.05 35.73
N ASP A 142 -5.10 -16.51 34.79
CA ASP A 142 -4.61 -17.05 33.52
C ASP A 142 -3.84 -15.97 32.76
N LEU A 143 -2.72 -16.39 32.17
CA LEU A 143 -1.85 -15.51 31.41
C LEU A 143 -2.49 -15.19 30.07
N GLU A 144 -2.69 -13.91 29.83
CA GLU A 144 -3.12 -13.36 28.55
C GLU A 144 -2.28 -12.13 28.22
N GLY A 145 -1.80 -12.07 26.98
CA GLY A 145 -1.10 -10.91 26.46
C GLY A 145 -1.35 -10.74 24.98
N VAL A 146 -1.01 -9.57 24.44
CA VAL A 146 -1.18 -9.27 23.02
C VAL A 146 0.15 -8.91 22.40
N VAL A 147 0.45 -9.49 21.24
CA VAL A 147 1.63 -9.12 20.45
C VAL A 147 1.44 -7.72 19.89
N ILE A 148 2.29 -6.80 20.33
CA ILE A 148 2.35 -5.43 19.81
C ILE A 148 3.07 -5.41 18.46
N GLU A 149 4.26 -6.01 18.40
CA GLU A 149 5.08 -6.09 17.20
C GLU A 149 5.98 -7.33 17.24
N ALA A 150 6.37 -7.84 16.08
CA ALA A 150 7.27 -8.97 15.97
C ALA A 150 8.33 -8.76 14.89
N LYS A 151 9.54 -9.29 15.13
CA LYS A 151 10.68 -9.14 14.21
C LYS A 151 11.62 -10.33 14.27
N LEU A 152 12.40 -10.52 13.21
CA LEU A 152 13.48 -11.50 13.19
C LEU A 152 14.79 -10.81 13.57
N ALA A 153 15.28 -11.07 14.79
CA ALA A 153 16.52 -10.47 15.28
C ALA A 153 17.75 -11.26 14.79
N PRO A 154 18.73 -10.63 14.10
CA PRO A 154 19.93 -11.31 13.63
C PRO A 154 20.70 -11.99 14.76
N GLY A 155 20.96 -13.30 14.61
CA GLY A 155 21.71 -14.10 15.60
C GLY A 155 20.95 -14.44 16.90
N ARG A 156 19.75 -13.86 17.13
CA ARG A 156 18.88 -14.17 18.27
C ARG A 156 17.68 -15.03 17.86
N GLY A 157 17.20 -14.89 16.62
CA GLY A 157 16.01 -15.56 16.13
C GLY A 157 14.75 -14.69 16.27
N PRO A 158 13.54 -15.29 16.20
CA PRO A 158 12.27 -14.57 16.33
C PRO A 158 12.13 -13.92 17.71
N VAL A 159 11.80 -12.63 17.72
CA VAL A 159 11.46 -11.89 18.93
C VAL A 159 10.13 -11.16 18.73
N ALA A 160 9.37 -11.03 19.81
CA ALA A 160 8.09 -10.33 19.80
C ALA A 160 7.98 -9.42 21.02
N THR A 161 7.46 -8.22 20.83
CA THR A 161 7.07 -7.33 21.92
C THR A 161 5.63 -7.64 22.28
N VAL A 162 5.39 -8.02 23.53
CA VAL A 162 4.07 -8.41 24.05
C VAL A 162 3.68 -7.46 25.16
N LEU A 163 2.43 -7.00 25.16
CA LEU A 163 1.82 -6.33 26.30
C LEU A 163 1.04 -7.37 27.11
N VAL A 164 1.41 -7.56 28.37
CA VAL A 164 0.71 -8.49 29.27
C VAL A 164 -0.57 -7.82 29.77
N GLN A 165 -1.73 -8.47 29.59
CA GLN A 165 -3.03 -7.95 30.02
C GLN A 165 -3.48 -8.59 31.34
N SER A 166 -3.30 -9.90 31.48
CA SER A 166 -3.66 -10.67 32.68
C SER A 166 -2.58 -11.70 33.00
N GLY A 167 -2.47 -12.07 34.29
CA GLY A 167 -1.48 -13.01 34.78
C GLY A 167 -0.06 -12.46 34.81
N THR A 168 0.90 -13.34 35.06
CA THR A 168 2.33 -12.99 35.10
C THR A 168 3.12 -13.93 34.20
N LEU A 169 3.84 -13.36 33.24
CA LEU A 169 4.68 -14.09 32.32
C LEU A 169 6.06 -14.33 32.94
N HIS A 170 6.60 -15.55 32.86
CA HIS A 170 7.91 -15.88 33.41
C HIS A 170 8.87 -16.44 32.36
N VAL A 171 10.18 -16.24 32.57
CA VAL A 171 11.20 -16.92 31.75
C VAL A 171 11.10 -18.43 31.97
N GLY A 172 11.06 -19.19 30.86
CA GLY A 172 10.89 -20.64 30.87
C GLY A 172 9.46 -21.12 30.67
N ASP A 173 8.47 -20.21 30.68
CA ASP A 173 7.10 -20.55 30.34
C ASP A 173 7.00 -21.00 28.88
N VAL A 174 6.09 -21.96 28.65
CA VAL A 174 5.71 -22.38 27.30
C VAL A 174 4.49 -21.56 26.90
N VAL A 175 4.60 -20.85 25.79
CA VAL A 175 3.57 -19.95 25.30
C VAL A 175 3.13 -20.37 23.89
N VAL A 176 1.87 -20.09 23.58
CA VAL A 176 1.30 -20.20 22.24
C VAL A 176 0.85 -18.81 21.84
N VAL A 177 1.25 -18.41 20.64
CA VAL A 177 0.92 -17.11 20.06
C VAL A 177 0.38 -17.37 18.66
N GLY A 178 -0.93 -17.23 18.49
CA GLY A 178 -1.60 -17.53 17.23
C GLY A 178 -1.23 -18.92 16.68
N GLN A 179 -0.47 -18.96 15.59
CA GLN A 179 -0.05 -20.17 14.87
C GLN A 179 1.36 -20.68 15.26
N THR A 180 2.04 -20.00 16.18
CA THR A 180 3.38 -20.37 16.65
C THR A 180 3.36 -20.70 18.13
N SER A 181 4.36 -21.47 18.57
CA SER A 181 4.58 -21.81 19.96
C SER A 181 6.04 -21.68 20.30
N GLY A 182 6.37 -21.62 21.58
CA GLY A 182 7.76 -21.65 21.99
C GLY A 182 7.94 -21.64 23.49
N LYS A 183 9.16 -21.96 23.91
CA LYS A 183 9.57 -21.84 25.30
C LYS A 183 10.41 -20.59 25.47
N LEU A 184 10.01 -19.72 26.39
CA LEU A 184 10.68 -18.45 26.61
C LEU A 184 12.10 -18.67 27.15
N LYS A 185 13.09 -18.19 26.39
CA LYS A 185 14.52 -18.27 26.72
C LYS A 185 15.00 -17.03 27.47
N ALA A 186 14.45 -15.88 27.12
CA ALA A 186 14.78 -14.60 27.75
C ALA A 186 13.62 -13.62 27.57
N MET A 187 13.55 -12.66 28.48
CA MET A 187 12.63 -11.53 28.42
C MET A 187 13.39 -10.25 28.71
N THR A 188 13.04 -9.18 28.01
CA THR A 188 13.69 -7.87 28.12
C THR A 188 12.63 -6.78 28.20
N ASP A 189 12.81 -5.79 29.08
CA ASP A 189 11.91 -4.63 29.15
C ASP A 189 12.16 -3.65 28.00
N TRP A 190 11.36 -2.57 27.97
CA TRP A 190 11.45 -1.50 26.99
C TRP A 190 12.80 -0.74 27.03
N ALA A 191 13.52 -0.78 28.16
CA ALA A 191 14.83 -0.15 28.35
C ALA A 191 16.00 -1.07 27.93
N GLY A 192 15.72 -2.31 27.50
CA GLY A 192 16.73 -3.28 27.11
C GLY A 192 17.34 -4.07 28.27
N GLN A 193 16.75 -3.99 29.47
CA GLN A 193 17.19 -4.73 30.64
C GLN A 193 16.48 -6.08 30.74
N LYS A 194 17.20 -7.11 31.19
CA LYS A 194 16.62 -8.46 31.33
C LYS A 194 15.68 -8.51 32.51
N VAL A 195 14.49 -9.06 32.30
CA VAL A 195 13.47 -9.27 33.33
C VAL A 195 13.16 -10.75 33.49
N ALA A 196 12.89 -11.17 34.73
CA ALA A 196 12.56 -12.57 35.04
C ALA A 196 11.06 -12.85 34.99
N ALA A 197 10.25 -11.84 35.29
CA ALA A 197 8.80 -11.87 35.27
C ALA A 197 8.24 -10.55 34.73
N ALA A 198 7.11 -10.60 34.03
CA ALA A 198 6.37 -9.43 33.55
C ALA A 198 4.90 -9.56 33.98
N GLY A 199 4.41 -8.57 34.72
CA GLY A 199 3.04 -8.51 35.21
C GLY A 199 2.10 -7.74 34.27
N PRO A 200 0.82 -7.60 34.63
CA PRO A 200 -0.16 -6.86 33.85
C PRO A 200 0.30 -5.43 33.56
N SER A 201 -0.07 -4.90 32.39
CA SER A 201 0.32 -3.59 31.84
C SER A 201 1.80 -3.43 31.44
N MET A 202 2.67 -4.43 31.67
CA MET A 202 4.09 -4.33 31.32
C MET A 202 4.36 -4.79 29.88
N PRO A 203 4.98 -3.95 29.03
CA PRO A 203 5.46 -4.39 27.72
C PRO A 203 6.81 -5.11 27.86
N VAL A 204 6.94 -6.27 27.23
CA VAL A 204 8.13 -7.12 27.32
C VAL A 204 8.50 -7.71 25.95
N GLU A 205 9.78 -7.63 25.58
CA GLU A 205 10.34 -8.32 24.41
C GLU A 205 10.67 -9.77 24.81
N ILE A 206 9.94 -10.71 24.23
CA ILE A 206 10.09 -12.15 24.45
C ILE A 206 10.98 -12.78 23.36
N LEU A 207 11.81 -13.73 23.78
CA LEU A 207 12.67 -14.52 22.90
C LEU A 207 12.43 -16.02 23.14
N GLY A 208 12.36 -16.81 22.06
CA GLY A 208 12.26 -18.27 22.13
C GLY A 208 11.06 -18.88 21.42
N LEU A 209 10.36 -18.10 20.60
CA LEU A 209 9.32 -18.59 19.69
C LEU A 209 9.97 -19.34 18.51
N ASP A 210 9.25 -20.34 17.99
CA ASP A 210 9.70 -21.14 16.85
C ASP A 210 9.67 -20.35 15.54
N ASP A 211 8.76 -19.38 15.41
CA ASP A 211 8.59 -18.50 14.25
C ASP A 211 8.11 -17.11 14.69
N VAL A 212 8.17 -16.13 13.77
CA VAL A 212 7.70 -14.74 14.01
C VAL A 212 6.17 -14.74 14.07
N PRO A 213 5.54 -14.42 15.23
CA PRO A 213 4.09 -14.39 15.36
C PRO A 213 3.46 -13.23 14.57
N GLY A 214 2.15 -13.35 14.31
CA GLY A 214 1.37 -12.25 13.77
C GLY A 214 1.23 -11.12 14.79
N ALA A 215 1.26 -9.87 14.31
CA ALA A 215 1.03 -8.73 15.18
C ALA A 215 -0.47 -8.66 15.55
N GLY A 216 -0.78 -8.44 16.82
CA GLY A 216 -2.12 -8.48 17.39
C GLY A 216 -2.64 -9.88 17.74
N GLU A 217 -1.83 -10.92 17.59
CA GLU A 217 -2.20 -12.25 18.07
C GLU A 217 -2.14 -12.31 19.60
N ILE A 218 -3.05 -13.10 20.18
CA ILE A 218 -3.11 -13.34 21.62
C ILE A 218 -2.04 -14.36 22.00
N LEU A 219 -1.32 -14.05 23.06
CA LEU A 219 -0.38 -14.90 23.75
C LEU A 219 -1.08 -15.56 24.93
N GLU A 220 -1.02 -16.89 24.96
CA GLU A 220 -1.60 -17.72 26.02
C GLU A 220 -0.52 -18.67 26.57
N LYS A 221 -0.64 -19.06 27.84
CA LYS A 221 0.22 -20.09 28.43
C LYS A 221 -0.24 -21.48 28.02
N ALA A 222 0.70 -22.33 27.62
CA ALA A 222 0.44 -23.76 27.43
C ALA A 222 0.92 -24.58 28.63
N GLU A 223 0.26 -25.72 28.88
CA GLU A 223 0.62 -26.63 29.96
C GLU A 223 2.02 -27.25 29.76
N ASN A 224 2.38 -27.57 28.51
CA ASN A 224 3.67 -28.16 28.15
C ASN A 224 3.99 -27.91 26.66
N GLU A 225 5.26 -28.13 26.27
CA GLU A 225 5.73 -27.90 24.89
C GLU A 225 4.97 -28.72 23.84
N ARG A 226 4.53 -29.93 24.20
CA ARG A 226 3.81 -30.81 23.27
C ARG A 226 2.41 -30.26 22.99
N ALA A 227 1.66 -29.94 24.04
CA ALA A 227 0.33 -29.34 23.94
C ALA A 227 0.39 -28.01 23.18
N GLY A 228 1.40 -27.18 23.45
CA GLY A 228 1.60 -25.92 22.74
C GLY A 228 1.83 -26.10 21.23
N ARG A 229 2.69 -27.05 20.85
CA ARG A 229 2.93 -27.36 19.43
C ARG A 229 1.71 -27.96 18.74
N GLU A 230 0.97 -28.85 19.41
CA GLU A 230 -0.25 -29.45 18.87
C GLU A 230 -1.31 -28.36 18.61
N LEU A 231 -1.53 -27.45 19.56
CA LEU A 231 -2.46 -26.33 19.42
C LEU A 231 -2.07 -25.36 18.30
N ALA A 232 -0.79 -24.98 18.24
CA ALA A 232 -0.27 -24.10 17.18
C ALA A 232 -0.40 -24.75 15.79
N SER A 233 -0.09 -26.05 15.68
CA SER A 233 -0.22 -26.80 14.43
C SER A 233 -1.67 -26.94 13.99
N GLU A 234 -2.60 -27.18 14.92
CA GLU A 234 -4.03 -27.21 14.64
C GLU A 234 -4.50 -25.86 14.08
N ARG A 235 -4.16 -24.75 14.75
CA ARG A 235 -4.47 -23.37 14.30
C ARG A 235 -3.88 -23.09 12.91
N ALA A 236 -2.62 -23.46 12.66
CA ALA A 236 -1.98 -23.30 11.36
C ALA A 236 -2.66 -24.11 10.25
N SER A 237 -3.06 -25.35 10.56
CA SER A 237 -3.77 -26.22 9.61
C SER A 237 -5.17 -25.66 9.27
N ALA A 238 -5.89 -25.15 10.26
CA ALA A 238 -7.19 -24.52 10.09
C ALA A 238 -7.08 -23.23 9.27
N ALA A 239 -6.06 -22.41 9.52
CA ALA A 239 -5.78 -21.21 8.74
C ALA A 239 -5.47 -21.55 7.27
N ARG A 240 -4.66 -22.59 7.03
CA ARG A 240 -4.36 -23.07 5.68
C ARG A 240 -5.59 -23.63 4.96
N LEU A 241 -6.47 -24.34 5.66
CA LEU A 241 -7.73 -24.81 5.09
C LEU A 241 -8.66 -23.63 4.73
N ARG A 242 -8.69 -22.57 5.55
CA ARG A 242 -9.44 -21.34 5.24
C ARG A 242 -8.88 -20.60 4.03
N SER A 243 -7.56 -20.56 3.83
CA SER A 243 -6.96 -19.91 2.66
C SER A 243 -7.12 -20.72 1.38
N LEU A 244 -7.18 -22.05 1.49
CA LEU A 244 -7.48 -22.97 0.38
C LEU A 244 -8.98 -23.11 0.09
N ALA A 245 -9.84 -22.75 1.05
CA ALA A 245 -11.27 -22.74 0.83
C ALA A 245 -11.55 -21.78 -0.33
N PRO A 246 -12.29 -22.22 -1.37
CA PRO A 246 -12.56 -21.38 -2.51
C PRO A 246 -13.30 -20.15 -2.00
N VAL A 247 -12.62 -19.00 -2.02
CA VAL A 247 -13.29 -17.71 -1.99
C VAL A 247 -14.34 -17.83 -3.07
N LYS A 248 -15.63 -17.80 -2.71
CA LYS A 248 -16.70 -17.63 -3.68
C LYS A 248 -16.42 -16.29 -4.36
N ARG A 249 -15.56 -16.29 -5.38
CA ARG A 249 -15.44 -15.20 -6.33
C ARG A 249 -16.87 -15.01 -6.79
N LYS A 250 -17.49 -13.91 -6.38
CA LYS A 250 -18.69 -13.44 -7.05
C LYS A 250 -18.20 -13.10 -8.44
N VAL A 251 -18.17 -14.11 -9.31
CA VAL A 251 -17.81 -13.95 -10.71
C VAL A 251 -18.83 -12.98 -11.25
N THR A 252 -18.44 -11.71 -11.35
CA THR A 252 -19.33 -10.68 -11.86
C THR A 252 -19.27 -10.75 -13.38
N LEU A 253 -20.37 -10.37 -14.05
CA LEU A 253 -20.40 -10.28 -15.51
C LEU A 253 -19.28 -9.39 -16.07
N LYS A 254 -18.76 -8.44 -15.27
CA LYS A 254 -17.56 -7.64 -15.58
C LYS A 254 -16.28 -8.47 -15.68
N GLU A 255 -16.04 -9.41 -14.79
CA GLU A 255 -14.85 -10.29 -14.83
C GLU A 255 -14.90 -11.26 -16.00
N ILE A 256 -16.09 -11.80 -16.32
CA ILE A 256 -16.28 -12.65 -17.50
C ILE A 256 -16.01 -11.87 -18.78
N ARG A 257 -16.44 -10.60 -18.85
CA ARG A 257 -16.18 -9.72 -20.00
C ARG A 257 -14.69 -9.38 -20.12
N LYS A 258 -14.00 -9.07 -19.01
CA LYS A 258 -12.54 -8.88 -18.95
C LYS A 258 -11.74 -10.14 -19.33
N SER A 259 -12.32 -11.33 -19.17
CA SER A 259 -11.69 -12.59 -19.57
C SER A 259 -11.89 -12.92 -21.06
N LEU A 260 -12.87 -12.27 -21.71
CA LEU A 260 -13.22 -12.44 -23.12
C LEU A 260 -12.56 -11.37 -24.00
N ASP A 261 -12.31 -10.18 -23.45
CA ASP A 261 -11.50 -9.14 -24.06
C ASP A 261 -10.02 -9.57 -23.95
N ASN A 262 -9.45 -10.07 -25.06
CA ASN A 262 -8.07 -10.54 -25.21
C ASN A 262 -7.01 -9.42 -25.07
N GLU A 263 -7.12 -8.55 -24.06
CA GLU A 263 -5.99 -7.72 -23.64
C GLU A 263 -5.20 -8.52 -22.60
N GLU A 264 -3.97 -8.92 -22.92
CA GLU A 264 -3.06 -9.57 -21.97
C GLU A 264 -2.83 -8.64 -20.77
N ILE A 265 -3.61 -8.84 -19.71
CA ILE A 265 -3.40 -8.15 -18.43
C ILE A 265 -2.01 -8.57 -17.95
N LYS A 266 -1.08 -7.60 -17.89
CA LYS A 266 0.27 -7.86 -17.40
C LYS A 266 0.22 -7.99 -15.87
N ASP A 267 0.94 -8.97 -15.35
CA ASP A 267 1.11 -9.15 -13.92
C ASP A 267 2.47 -8.56 -13.49
N LEU A 268 2.47 -7.68 -12.49
CA LEU A 268 3.69 -7.28 -11.78
C LEU A 268 3.80 -8.12 -10.50
N ASN A 269 4.68 -9.12 -10.50
CA ASN A 269 4.88 -9.99 -9.36
C ASN A 269 5.87 -9.37 -8.38
N LEU A 270 5.52 -9.34 -7.09
CA LEU A 270 6.34 -8.76 -6.03
C LEU A 270 6.59 -9.77 -4.90
N ILE A 271 7.79 -9.71 -4.33
CA ILE A 271 8.12 -10.33 -3.05
C ILE A 271 8.47 -9.22 -2.06
N VAL A 272 7.77 -9.17 -0.93
CA VAL A 272 7.92 -8.09 0.06
C VAL A 272 8.61 -8.60 1.33
N LYS A 273 9.74 -8.01 1.68
CA LYS A 273 10.45 -8.30 2.94
C LYS A 273 10.51 -7.03 3.77
N ALA A 274 10.22 -7.11 5.06
CA ALA A 274 10.37 -5.96 5.96
C ALA A 274 11.01 -6.33 7.29
N ASP A 275 11.44 -5.32 8.04
CA ASP A 275 12.15 -5.48 9.31
C ASP A 275 11.25 -6.00 10.44
N VAL A 276 10.00 -5.54 10.46
CA VAL A 276 8.97 -5.94 11.43
C VAL A 276 7.68 -6.37 10.74
N GLN A 277 6.87 -7.17 11.44
CA GLN A 277 5.63 -7.73 10.92
C GLN A 277 4.62 -6.64 10.52
N GLY A 278 4.48 -5.60 11.34
CA GLY A 278 3.57 -4.51 11.03
C GLY A 278 3.95 -3.74 9.75
N SER A 279 5.24 -3.59 9.45
CA SER A 279 5.70 -2.98 8.19
C SER A 279 5.25 -3.77 6.97
N VAL A 280 5.29 -5.11 7.05
CA VAL A 280 4.82 -5.99 5.96
C VAL A 280 3.32 -5.78 5.71
N GLU A 281 2.51 -5.72 6.78
CA GLU A 281 1.07 -5.49 6.69
C GLU A 281 0.74 -4.14 6.07
N ALA A 282 1.46 -3.09 6.47
CA ALA A 282 1.29 -1.73 5.95
C ALA A 282 1.62 -1.65 4.47
N VAL A 283 2.79 -2.17 4.06
CA VAL A 283 3.21 -2.19 2.64
C VAL A 283 2.21 -2.99 1.80
N ARG A 284 1.79 -4.17 2.26
CA ARG A 284 0.80 -4.98 1.56
C ARG A 284 -0.53 -4.23 1.38
N GLY A 285 -1.05 -3.65 2.45
CA GLY A 285 -2.32 -2.93 2.42
C GLY A 285 -2.31 -1.69 1.52
N LEU A 286 -1.13 -1.08 1.29
CA LEU A 286 -0.98 -0.01 0.30
C LEU A 286 -0.88 -0.55 -1.13
N LEU A 287 -0.07 -1.59 -1.35
CA LEU A 287 0.08 -2.21 -2.67
C LEU A 287 -1.25 -2.79 -3.18
N ASP A 288 -2.08 -3.35 -2.30
CA ASP A 288 -3.42 -3.85 -2.65
C ASP A 288 -4.39 -2.72 -3.08
N LYS A 289 -4.14 -1.47 -2.67
CA LYS A 289 -4.94 -0.30 -3.10
C LYS A 289 -4.51 0.23 -4.47
N LEU A 290 -3.36 -0.19 -4.99
CA LEU A 290 -2.88 0.19 -6.31
C LEU A 290 -3.64 -0.63 -7.37
N GLU A 291 -4.84 -0.19 -7.68
CA GLU A 291 -5.63 -0.77 -8.77
C GLU A 291 -5.33 -0.05 -10.09
N ASN A 292 -4.90 -0.80 -11.10
CA ASN A 292 -4.75 -0.31 -12.47
C ASN A 292 -5.52 -1.25 -13.43
N PRO A 293 -6.29 -0.71 -14.40
CA PRO A 293 -7.06 -1.54 -15.32
C PRO A 293 -6.21 -2.46 -16.21
N GLU A 294 -4.97 -2.07 -16.53
CA GLU A 294 -4.10 -2.74 -17.53
C GLU A 294 -3.00 -3.63 -16.90
N VAL A 295 -2.57 -3.32 -15.67
CA VAL A 295 -1.51 -4.07 -14.96
C VAL A 295 -1.99 -4.45 -13.55
N THR A 296 -1.85 -5.72 -13.17
CA THR A 296 -2.23 -6.21 -11.84
C THR A 296 -0.99 -6.44 -10.98
N VAL A 297 -0.93 -5.82 -9.81
CA VAL A 297 0.12 -6.09 -8.81
C VAL A 297 -0.23 -7.38 -8.06
N LYS A 298 0.70 -8.34 -8.01
CA LYS A 298 0.52 -9.62 -7.30
C LYS A 298 1.66 -9.88 -6.34
N ILE A 299 1.36 -9.87 -5.05
CA ILE A 299 2.33 -10.23 -4.00
C ILE A 299 2.39 -11.75 -3.89
N LYS A 300 3.48 -12.35 -4.35
CA LYS A 300 3.67 -13.82 -4.36
C LYS A 300 4.11 -14.35 -3.01
N HIS A 301 4.95 -13.59 -2.33
CA HIS A 301 5.46 -13.93 -1.02
C HIS A 301 5.72 -12.66 -0.22
N TYR A 302 5.54 -12.76 1.09
CA TYR A 302 5.96 -11.73 2.01
C TYR A 302 6.53 -12.37 3.27
N GLY A 303 7.44 -11.67 3.94
CA GLY A 303 8.02 -12.17 5.18
C GLY A 303 8.82 -11.13 5.94
N VAL A 304 9.17 -11.47 7.17
CA VAL A 304 9.93 -10.60 8.07
C VAL A 304 11.41 -11.01 8.06
N GLY A 305 12.29 -10.03 8.11
CA GLY A 305 13.74 -10.22 8.13
C GLY A 305 14.44 -9.90 6.80
N PRO A 306 15.77 -10.11 6.73
CA PRO A 306 16.57 -9.79 5.57
C PRO A 306 16.17 -10.62 4.34
N VAL A 307 16.53 -10.13 3.15
CA VAL A 307 16.33 -10.90 1.91
C VAL A 307 17.33 -12.05 1.87
N THR A 308 16.82 -13.26 1.75
CA THR A 308 17.59 -14.52 1.74
C THR A 308 17.78 -15.06 0.32
N GLU A 309 18.67 -16.03 0.15
CA GLU A 309 18.88 -16.74 -1.12
C GLU A 309 17.60 -17.43 -1.61
N SER A 310 16.78 -17.96 -0.69
CA SER A 310 15.51 -18.61 -1.05
C SER A 310 14.49 -17.62 -1.62
N ASP A 311 14.48 -16.37 -1.12
CA ASP A 311 13.62 -15.31 -1.65
C ASP A 311 14.02 -14.98 -3.11
N VAL A 312 15.33 -14.97 -3.41
CA VAL A 312 15.87 -14.74 -4.77
C VAL A 312 15.53 -15.86 -5.73
N LEU A 313 15.61 -17.11 -5.29
CA LEU A 313 15.22 -18.26 -6.10
C LEU A 313 13.71 -18.24 -6.41
N LEU A 314 12.88 -17.89 -5.42
CA LEU A 314 11.44 -17.74 -5.63
C LEU A 314 11.12 -16.60 -6.60
N ALA A 315 11.83 -15.47 -6.47
CA ALA A 315 11.70 -14.33 -7.38
C ALA A 315 12.03 -14.72 -8.82
N SER A 316 13.15 -15.40 -9.04
CA SER A 316 13.56 -15.89 -10.36
C SER A 316 12.53 -16.86 -10.96
N ALA A 317 11.97 -17.77 -10.16
CA ALA A 317 10.97 -18.73 -10.63
C ALA A 317 9.61 -18.11 -10.95
N SER A 318 9.28 -16.95 -10.38
CA SER A 318 8.00 -16.27 -10.55
C SER A 318 8.07 -14.94 -11.31
N ASP A 319 9.23 -14.62 -11.87
CA ASP A 319 9.53 -13.33 -12.52
C ASP A 319 9.08 -12.14 -11.65
N ALA A 320 9.51 -12.17 -10.38
CA ALA A 320 9.10 -11.19 -9.38
C ALA A 320 10.24 -10.25 -8.98
N ILE A 321 9.90 -9.02 -8.64
CA ILE A 321 10.83 -8.04 -8.07
C ILE A 321 10.82 -8.18 -6.54
N ILE A 322 11.99 -8.14 -5.92
CA ILE A 322 12.10 -8.16 -4.46
C ILE A 322 12.15 -6.73 -3.92
N VAL A 323 11.22 -6.43 -3.01
CA VAL A 323 11.11 -5.15 -2.33
C VAL A 323 11.41 -5.35 -0.85
N GLY A 324 12.49 -4.73 -0.37
CA GLY A 324 12.90 -4.71 1.04
C GLY A 324 12.56 -3.39 1.71
N PHE A 325 11.80 -3.40 2.81
CA PHE A 325 11.52 -2.21 3.63
C PHE A 325 12.29 -2.26 4.95
N ASN A 326 13.19 -1.30 5.18
CA ASN A 326 14.13 -1.27 6.31
C ASN A 326 15.01 -2.52 6.47
N VAL A 327 15.11 -3.34 5.42
CA VAL A 327 15.93 -4.56 5.41
C VAL A 327 16.99 -4.51 4.33
N LYS A 328 18.09 -5.22 4.57
CA LYS A 328 19.18 -5.39 3.61
C LYS A 328 19.23 -6.83 3.14
N PRO A 329 19.63 -7.09 1.89
CA PRO A 329 19.87 -8.44 1.43
C PRO A 329 21.11 -9.03 2.09
N GLU A 330 21.07 -10.34 2.35
CA GLU A 330 22.25 -11.07 2.80
C GLU A 330 23.32 -11.11 1.70
N PRO A 331 24.61 -11.23 2.05
CA PRO A 331 25.68 -11.29 1.05
C PRO A 331 25.47 -12.37 -0.01
N LYS A 332 24.99 -13.56 0.40
CA LYS A 332 24.66 -14.65 -0.53
C LYS A 332 23.49 -14.33 -1.44
N ALA A 333 22.43 -13.73 -0.90
CA ALA A 333 21.26 -13.31 -1.66
C ALA A 333 21.64 -12.27 -2.73
N LYS A 334 22.52 -11.32 -2.40
CA LYS A 334 23.01 -10.32 -3.35
C LYS A 334 23.77 -10.95 -4.52
N SER A 335 24.71 -11.87 -4.22
CA SER A 335 25.44 -12.59 -5.26
C SER A 335 24.53 -13.46 -6.14
N GLU A 336 23.52 -14.10 -5.54
CA GLU A 336 22.55 -14.89 -6.30
C GLU A 336 21.66 -14.03 -7.19
N ALA A 337 21.25 -12.86 -6.71
CA ALA A 337 20.43 -11.93 -7.47
C ALA A 337 21.15 -11.40 -8.71
N GLU A 338 22.45 -11.10 -8.59
CA GLU A 338 23.30 -10.73 -9.74
C GLU A 338 23.42 -11.89 -10.76
N ARG A 339 23.50 -13.14 -10.29
CA ARG A 339 23.57 -14.33 -11.13
C ARG A 339 22.27 -14.60 -11.89
N GLN A 340 21.14 -14.53 -11.18
CA GLN A 340 19.80 -14.80 -11.73
C GLN A 340 19.17 -13.57 -12.40
N LYS A 341 19.84 -12.40 -12.34
CA LYS A 341 19.33 -11.10 -12.81
C LYS A 341 18.00 -10.70 -12.17
N VAL A 342 17.84 -11.02 -10.89
CA VAL A 342 16.68 -10.61 -10.08
C VAL A 342 16.93 -9.22 -9.53
N GLU A 343 15.95 -8.32 -9.69
CA GLU A 343 16.03 -6.97 -9.14
C GLU A 343 15.65 -6.97 -7.65
N ILE A 344 16.54 -6.40 -6.82
CA ILE A 344 16.29 -6.16 -5.39
C ILE A 344 16.32 -4.66 -5.16
N ARG A 345 15.20 -4.10 -4.69
CA ARG A 345 15.11 -2.70 -4.25
C ARG A 345 14.89 -2.62 -2.75
N THR A 346 15.60 -1.70 -2.09
CA THR A 346 15.48 -1.48 -0.64
C THR A 346 15.09 -0.05 -0.35
N TYR A 347 14.11 0.13 0.53
CA TYR A 347 13.54 1.42 0.90
C TYR A 347 13.57 1.61 2.41
N THR A 348 13.67 2.85 2.85
CA THR A 348 13.53 3.26 4.27
C THR A 348 12.30 4.14 4.50
N ILE A 349 11.71 4.67 3.42
CA ILE A 349 10.53 5.53 3.43
C ILE A 349 9.46 4.86 2.57
N ILE A 350 8.27 4.65 3.16
CA ILE A 350 7.21 3.86 2.51
C ILE A 350 6.64 4.54 1.26
N TYR A 351 6.66 5.88 1.20
CA TYR A 351 6.21 6.63 0.03
C TYR A 351 7.10 6.43 -1.19
N GLU A 352 8.43 6.46 -1.00
CA GLU A 352 9.38 6.23 -2.09
C GLU A 352 9.17 4.84 -2.71
N LEU A 353 8.87 3.83 -1.87
CA LEU A 353 8.52 2.49 -2.33
C LEU A 353 7.28 2.52 -3.22
N ILE A 354 6.19 3.14 -2.77
CA ILE A 354 4.93 3.17 -3.52
C ILE A 354 5.07 3.97 -4.82
N GLU A 355 5.73 5.12 -4.78
CA GLU A 355 5.98 5.95 -5.97
C GLU A 355 6.81 5.21 -7.03
N ASP A 356 7.84 4.48 -6.60
CA ASP A 356 8.65 3.66 -7.50
C ASP A 356 7.84 2.53 -8.15
N ILE A 357 6.97 1.87 -7.37
CA ILE A 357 6.09 0.82 -7.90
C ILE A 357 5.06 1.41 -8.86
N GLU A 358 4.47 2.57 -8.55
CA GLU A 358 3.58 3.29 -9.47
C GLU A 358 4.29 3.71 -10.76
N ALA A 359 5.54 4.17 -10.67
CA ALA A 359 6.35 4.50 -11.83
C ALA A 359 6.65 3.26 -12.69
N ALA A 360 6.95 2.12 -12.05
CA ALA A 360 7.13 0.85 -12.74
C ALA A 360 5.84 0.41 -13.46
N LEU A 361 4.69 0.55 -12.80
CA LEU A 361 3.37 0.27 -13.41
C LEU A 361 3.13 1.13 -14.65
N LYS A 362 3.43 2.43 -14.58
CA LYS A 362 3.32 3.35 -15.73
C LYS A 362 4.24 2.96 -16.87
N GLY A 363 5.47 2.54 -16.58
CA GLY A 363 6.42 2.08 -17.58
C GLY A 363 6.02 0.78 -18.28
N MET A 364 5.16 -0.03 -17.67
CA MET A 364 4.65 -1.28 -18.25
C MET A 364 3.44 -1.09 -19.17
N LEU A 365 2.80 0.08 -19.13
CA LEU A 365 1.65 0.42 -19.98
C LEU A 365 2.07 0.46 -21.45
N ALA A 366 1.22 -0.09 -22.31
CA ALA A 366 1.43 0.06 -23.74
C ALA A 366 1.18 1.52 -24.14
N PRO A 367 2.00 2.12 -25.03
CA PRO A 367 1.73 3.46 -25.53
C PRO A 367 0.36 3.49 -26.22
N LYS A 368 -0.47 4.47 -25.87
CA LYS A 368 -1.76 4.70 -26.52
C LYS A 368 -1.54 5.60 -27.73
N TYR A 369 -2.21 5.30 -28.82
CA TYR A 369 -2.15 6.09 -30.05
C TYR A 369 -3.52 6.71 -30.31
N GLU A 370 -3.58 8.03 -30.54
CA GLU A 370 -4.78 8.68 -31.09
C GLU A 370 -4.67 8.81 -32.60
N GLU A 371 -5.81 8.74 -33.28
CA GLU A 371 -5.92 9.17 -34.67
C GLU A 371 -5.98 10.71 -34.71
N GLU A 372 -4.89 11.37 -35.10
CA GLU A 372 -4.90 12.80 -35.39
C GLU A 372 -5.25 13.01 -36.86
N TYR A 373 -6.36 13.71 -37.13
CA TYR A 373 -6.78 14.07 -38.48
C TYR A 373 -5.75 15.00 -39.14
N GLN A 374 -5.31 14.67 -40.36
CA GLN A 374 -4.35 15.47 -41.11
C GLN A 374 -4.96 16.21 -42.29
N GLY A 375 -5.90 15.58 -42.99
CA GLY A 375 -6.51 16.17 -44.18
C GLY A 375 -7.40 15.23 -44.95
N THR A 376 -8.12 15.79 -45.92
CA THR A 376 -9.08 15.08 -46.76
C THR A 376 -8.78 15.31 -48.23
N VAL A 377 -8.91 14.25 -49.02
CA VAL A 377 -8.66 14.26 -50.47
C VAL A 377 -9.81 13.58 -51.19
N GLU A 378 -10.36 14.22 -52.22
CA GLU A 378 -11.47 13.70 -53.02
C GLU A 378 -10.95 13.09 -54.32
N VAL A 379 -11.39 11.87 -54.65
CA VAL A 379 -11.02 11.19 -55.90
C VAL A 379 -11.82 11.76 -57.08
N ARG A 380 -11.14 12.41 -58.02
CA ARG A 380 -11.77 13.03 -59.20
C ARG A 380 -11.71 12.17 -60.45
N ALA A 381 -10.68 11.36 -60.60
CA ALA A 381 -10.51 10.49 -61.76
C ALA A 381 -9.67 9.27 -61.40
N VAL A 382 -9.99 8.12 -61.99
CA VAL A 382 -9.21 6.89 -61.79
C VAL A 382 -8.47 6.56 -63.08
N PHE A 383 -7.14 6.52 -63.00
CA PHE A 383 -6.27 6.21 -64.12
C PHE A 383 -5.77 4.78 -64.03
N LYS A 384 -5.85 4.03 -65.13
CA LYS A 384 -5.33 2.65 -65.22
C LYS A 384 -3.93 2.67 -65.81
N LEU A 385 -2.89 2.38 -65.01
CA LEU A 385 -1.53 2.23 -65.53
C LEU A 385 -1.27 0.78 -65.95
N SER A 386 -0.75 0.58 -67.16
CA SER A 386 -0.58 -0.72 -67.82
C SER A 386 0.40 -1.69 -67.14
N ARG A 387 1.20 -1.25 -66.15
CA ARG A 387 2.15 -2.08 -65.40
C ARG A 387 2.13 -1.90 -63.88
N SER A 388 1.30 -1.01 -63.33
CA SER A 388 1.45 -0.54 -61.93
C SER A 388 0.15 -0.46 -61.14
N GLY A 389 -0.97 -0.98 -61.66
CA GLY A 389 -2.29 -0.92 -61.03
C GLY A 389 -3.09 0.32 -61.40
N LYS A 390 -4.21 0.54 -60.68
CA LYS A 390 -5.00 1.78 -60.75
C LYS A 390 -4.41 2.86 -59.84
N VAL A 391 -4.45 4.12 -60.28
CA VAL A 391 -4.04 5.31 -59.51
C VAL A 391 -5.20 6.28 -59.47
N ALA A 392 -5.51 6.79 -58.28
CA ALA A 392 -6.54 7.79 -58.08
C ALA A 392 -5.95 9.20 -58.27
N GLY A 393 -6.36 9.88 -59.33
CA GLY A 393 -6.20 11.33 -59.48
C GLY A 393 -7.17 12.04 -58.55
N SER A 394 -6.63 12.66 -57.51
CA SER A 394 -7.37 13.14 -56.36
C SER A 394 -7.01 14.60 -56.08
N HIS A 395 -7.93 15.35 -55.51
CA HIS A 395 -7.74 16.76 -55.16
C HIS A 395 -7.80 16.92 -53.65
N CYS A 396 -6.78 17.54 -53.06
CA CYS A 396 -6.75 17.78 -51.62
C CYS A 396 -7.74 18.89 -51.28
N THR A 397 -8.82 18.56 -50.58
CA THR A 397 -9.88 19.50 -50.22
C THR A 397 -9.59 20.24 -48.93
N ASP A 398 -8.94 19.57 -47.98
CA ASP A 398 -8.68 20.12 -46.65
C ASP A 398 -7.40 19.54 -46.02
N GLY A 399 -6.72 20.36 -45.22
CA GLY A 399 -5.51 19.96 -44.49
C GLY A 399 -4.32 19.60 -45.39
N LYS A 400 -3.59 18.54 -45.01
CA LYS A 400 -2.44 18.00 -45.74
C LYS A 400 -2.44 16.48 -45.69
N ILE A 401 -1.91 15.85 -46.73
CA ILE A 401 -1.66 14.41 -46.77
C ILE A 401 -0.16 14.16 -46.95
N THR A 402 0.41 13.34 -46.08
CA THR A 402 1.83 12.95 -46.17
C THR A 402 1.96 11.52 -46.65
N ARG A 403 3.11 11.17 -47.22
CA ARG A 403 3.38 9.81 -47.70
C ARG A 403 3.30 8.75 -46.60
N ASN A 404 3.52 9.12 -45.34
CA ASN A 404 3.53 8.21 -44.19
C ASN A 404 2.19 8.19 -43.43
N SER A 405 1.20 8.99 -43.85
CA SER A 405 -0.10 9.03 -43.20
C SER A 405 -0.86 7.72 -43.46
N LYS A 406 -1.62 7.26 -42.45
CA LYS A 406 -2.65 6.24 -42.65
C LYS A 406 -3.87 6.87 -43.30
N VAL A 407 -4.60 6.07 -44.05
CA VAL A 407 -5.71 6.56 -44.89
C VAL A 407 -6.94 5.68 -44.74
N ARG A 408 -8.09 6.33 -44.72
CA ARG A 408 -9.42 5.73 -44.66
C ARG A 408 -10.24 6.24 -45.84
N VAL A 409 -10.74 5.34 -46.67
CA VAL A 409 -11.55 5.69 -47.84
C VAL A 409 -13.02 5.55 -47.48
N ARG A 410 -13.79 6.59 -47.73
CA ARG A 410 -15.23 6.65 -47.51
C ARG A 410 -15.97 6.77 -48.84
N ARG A 411 -16.97 5.92 -49.04
CA ARG A 411 -17.90 5.96 -50.17
C ARG A 411 -19.30 6.11 -49.62
N GLU A 412 -20.00 7.20 -49.96
CA GLU A 412 -21.36 7.47 -49.47
C GLU A 412 -21.51 7.37 -47.92
N LYS A 413 -20.44 7.71 -47.19
CA LYS A 413 -20.28 7.63 -45.72
C LYS A 413 -19.95 6.25 -45.14
N GLU A 414 -19.82 5.20 -45.94
CA GLU A 414 -19.31 3.90 -45.49
C GLU A 414 -17.79 3.80 -45.72
N ILE A 415 -17.08 3.20 -44.75
CA ILE A 415 -15.64 2.95 -44.87
C ILE A 415 -15.43 1.72 -45.75
N VAL A 416 -14.84 1.93 -46.93
CA VAL A 416 -14.59 0.85 -47.91
C VAL A 416 -13.17 0.30 -47.84
N PHE A 417 -12.24 1.06 -47.26
CA PHE A 417 -10.84 0.65 -47.11
C PHE A 417 -10.13 1.44 -46.00
N GLU A 418 -9.26 0.77 -45.26
CA GLU A 418 -8.30 1.36 -44.34
C GLU A 418 -6.92 0.73 -44.58
N GLY A 419 -5.89 1.57 -44.66
CA GLY A 419 -4.54 1.07 -44.88
C GLY A 419 -3.48 2.15 -45.01
N ASP A 420 -2.34 1.76 -45.58
CA ASP A 420 -1.19 2.62 -45.79
C ASP A 420 -1.08 3.10 -47.25
N LEU A 421 -0.57 4.31 -47.42
CA LEU A 421 -0.23 4.91 -48.72
C LEU A 421 1.02 4.23 -49.33
N ASP A 422 0.93 3.74 -50.57
CA ASP A 422 2.06 3.16 -51.31
C ASP A 422 2.85 4.27 -52.03
N SER A 423 2.14 5.19 -52.70
CA SER A 423 2.78 6.32 -53.39
C SER A 423 1.90 7.56 -53.41
N LEU A 424 2.55 8.72 -53.26
CA LEU A 424 1.96 10.04 -53.36
C LEU A 424 2.75 10.86 -54.40
N LYS A 425 2.08 11.28 -55.47
CA LYS A 425 2.70 12.02 -56.58
C LYS A 425 1.97 13.32 -56.86
N ASN A 426 2.71 14.38 -57.15
CA ASN A 426 2.17 15.59 -57.76
C ASN A 426 2.49 15.55 -59.26
N VAL A 427 1.47 15.41 -60.10
CA VAL A 427 1.58 15.23 -61.57
C VAL A 427 2.44 14.02 -61.97
N LYS A 428 3.77 14.15 -61.97
CA LYS A 428 4.73 13.10 -62.34
C LYS A 428 5.84 12.89 -61.31
N GLN A 429 5.94 13.73 -60.29
CA GLN A 429 7.02 13.69 -59.29
C GLN A 429 6.50 13.10 -57.98
N ASP A 430 7.29 12.23 -57.36
CA ASP A 430 7.05 11.76 -55.99
C ASP A 430 7.27 12.91 -55.01
N VAL A 431 6.26 13.16 -54.18
CA VAL A 431 6.27 14.25 -53.19
C VAL A 431 6.11 13.69 -51.79
N ARG A 432 6.64 14.42 -50.80
CA ARG A 432 6.53 14.03 -49.38
C ARG A 432 5.17 14.39 -48.79
N GLU A 433 4.61 15.52 -49.23
CA GLU A 433 3.33 16.04 -48.76
C GLU A 433 2.59 16.75 -49.90
N ILE A 434 1.26 16.78 -49.78
CA ILE A 434 0.33 17.52 -50.61
C ILE A 434 -0.57 18.33 -49.67
N ILE A 435 -0.71 19.62 -49.94
CA ILE A 435 -1.52 20.54 -49.15
C ILE A 435 -2.86 20.83 -49.85
N ALA A 436 -3.84 21.32 -49.08
CA ALA A 436 -5.14 21.72 -49.60
C ALA A 436 -5.05 22.62 -50.85
N GLY A 437 -5.89 22.31 -51.85
CA GLY A 437 -5.95 23.00 -53.14
C GLY A 437 -5.01 22.43 -54.22
N GLN A 438 -4.20 21.42 -53.92
CA GLN A 438 -3.33 20.76 -54.91
C GLN A 438 -3.90 19.44 -55.41
N ASP A 439 -3.65 19.15 -56.69
CA ASP A 439 -3.93 17.84 -57.30
C ASP A 439 -2.80 16.85 -57.03
N CYS A 440 -3.17 15.60 -56.78
CA CYS A 440 -2.23 14.52 -56.51
C CYS A 440 -2.69 13.20 -57.11
N GLY A 441 -1.73 12.30 -57.34
CA GLY A 441 -1.95 10.90 -57.66
C GLY A 441 -1.67 10.05 -56.42
N ILE A 442 -2.68 9.32 -55.97
CA ILE A 442 -2.63 8.45 -54.79
C ILE A 442 -2.72 6.99 -55.23
N LYS A 443 -1.91 6.15 -54.58
CA LYS A 443 -1.96 4.70 -54.68
C LYS A 443 -1.83 4.08 -53.30
N PHE A 444 -2.63 3.06 -53.01
CA PHE A 444 -2.59 2.34 -51.73
C PHE A 444 -1.86 1.00 -51.84
N ALA A 445 -1.37 0.51 -50.71
CA ALA A 445 -0.74 -0.81 -50.64
C ALA A 445 -1.81 -1.91 -50.70
N GLY A 446 -1.85 -2.68 -51.79
CA GLY A 446 -2.71 -3.88 -51.91
C GLY A 446 -4.19 -3.61 -52.19
N TRP A 447 -4.60 -2.37 -52.45
CA TRP A 447 -5.99 -2.02 -52.79
C TRP A 447 -6.08 -1.08 -54.00
N GLU A 448 -6.98 -1.39 -54.94
CA GLU A 448 -7.09 -0.70 -56.23
C GLU A 448 -8.55 -0.33 -56.60
N ASP A 449 -9.52 -0.52 -55.72
CA ASP A 449 -10.95 -0.32 -56.04
C ASP A 449 -11.45 1.13 -55.84
N PHE A 450 -10.72 2.07 -56.43
CA PHE A 450 -11.08 3.48 -56.43
C PHE A 450 -12.31 3.76 -57.32
N GLN A 451 -13.22 4.59 -56.84
CA GLN A 451 -14.31 5.18 -57.62
C GLN A 451 -14.24 6.71 -57.56
N GLN A 452 -14.78 7.35 -58.60
CA GLN A 452 -14.88 8.81 -58.63
C GLN A 452 -15.91 9.26 -57.58
N GLY A 453 -15.54 10.25 -56.76
CA GLY A 453 -16.33 10.72 -55.63
C GLY A 453 -16.03 10.03 -54.30
N ASP A 454 -15.06 9.10 -54.26
CA ASP A 454 -14.55 8.56 -52.99
C ASP A 454 -13.80 9.65 -52.21
N GLU A 455 -14.03 9.72 -50.90
CA GLU A 455 -13.39 10.66 -49.98
C GLU A 455 -12.30 9.93 -49.17
N ILE A 456 -11.07 10.41 -49.24
CA ILE A 456 -9.91 9.82 -48.57
C ILE A 456 -9.54 10.71 -47.39
N GLU A 457 -9.74 10.20 -46.19
CA GLU A 457 -9.34 10.85 -44.95
C GLU A 457 -7.97 10.34 -44.52
N ALA A 458 -7.01 11.25 -44.35
CA ALA A 458 -5.67 10.95 -43.88
C ALA A 458 -5.56 11.27 -42.38
N TYR A 459 -5.00 10.33 -41.63
CA TYR A 459 -4.74 10.47 -40.20
C TYR A 459 -3.35 9.95 -39.85
N GLU A 460 -2.78 10.46 -38.76
CA GLU A 460 -1.53 9.98 -38.18
C GLU A 460 -1.82 9.37 -36.80
N LEU A 461 -1.12 8.28 -36.48
CA LEU A 461 -1.19 7.69 -35.14
C LEU A 461 -0.19 8.42 -34.25
N VAL A 462 -0.66 9.37 -33.46
CA VAL A 462 0.18 10.12 -32.53
C VAL A 462 0.19 9.40 -31.20
N GLN A 463 1.38 9.12 -30.67
CA GLN A 463 1.53 8.56 -29.33
C GLN A 463 1.09 9.61 -28.30
N ILE A 464 0.08 9.27 -27.52
CA ILE A 464 -0.36 10.02 -26.34
C ILE A 464 0.20 9.28 -25.13
N ASN A 465 0.93 9.99 -24.26
CA ASN A 465 1.35 9.47 -22.96
C ASN A 465 0.42 9.99 -21.87
#